data_AF-A0A520G858-F1
#
_entry.id   AF-A0A520G858-F1
#
_cell.length_a   1.000
_cell.length_b   1.000
_cell.length_c   1.000
_cell.angle_alpha   90.00
_cell.angle_beta   90.00
_cell.angle_gamma   90.00
#
_symmetry.space_group_name_H-M   'P 1'
#
loop_
_entity.id
_entity.type
_entity.pdbx_description
1 polymer ?
#
loop_
_entity_poly.entity_id
_entity_poly.type
_entity_poly.pdbx_seq_one_letter_code
_entity_poly.pdbx_strand_id
1 'polypeptide(L)'
;MQDVALRVQDTLGGVAGSLTLTKLTAGRIAPGVETPVELQAQLDFAQPAVQGELRDNTLVRLAEPATAGAPATLGVTLGESKLAFVGTAGGTRFGRAEIALAGTAYTAESRKLELQKLKLALDVTPPDLAAQSLTLEGTASASPKLLAWDLQGRWRAPGNDGPVSTSGRYALDSGTVTAKAQLQSLDVDALRAGAPQAPAATTSSASASAPAAPAGKTAAAASGDNTPVDLSAAAALKGTVDATLGTLVANGIRFSDMHVVLKGDGRTLDAAPFSAKVWNGQIQGRAQVQPAARRLSLVAEATGIRIEQALKDVSGRDTVQGVGRLELDLTTGGQTVGQLKSHLAGRAALQLRDGAVKGFNLAELGRKAKAALALKKDDFEKASATEKTDFSEISASFAIANGVARSSDLAAKSPYLRVTGEGAIDIPRSAID
;
A
#
# COMPACT_ATOMS: atom_id res chain seq x y z
N MET A 1 34.26 4.32 -33.57
CA MET A 1 34.62 5.37 -32.60
C MET A 1 35.20 4.69 -31.37
N GLN A 2 36.17 5.29 -30.69
CA GLN A 2 36.68 4.78 -29.40
C GLN A 2 35.61 4.99 -28.32
N ASP A 3 35.55 4.11 -27.32
CA ASP A 3 34.63 4.25 -26.18
C ASP A 3 34.86 5.60 -25.49
N VAL A 4 33.81 6.41 -25.38
CA VAL A 4 33.89 7.71 -24.69
C VAL A 4 33.41 7.51 -23.27
N ALA A 5 34.32 7.57 -22.30
CA ALA A 5 34.01 7.42 -20.88
C ALA A 5 33.95 8.77 -20.17
N LEU A 6 32.80 9.07 -19.57
CA LEU A 6 32.59 10.20 -18.68
C LEU A 6 32.61 9.67 -17.23
N ARG A 7 33.56 10.13 -16.42
CA ARG A 7 33.52 9.92 -14.97
C ARG A 7 32.92 11.15 -14.30
N VAL A 8 31.93 10.93 -13.45
CA VAL A 8 31.23 12.00 -12.72
C VAL A 8 31.47 11.76 -11.24
N GLN A 9 32.02 12.78 -10.58
CA GLN A 9 32.22 12.79 -9.13
C GLN A 9 31.78 14.17 -8.62
N ASP A 10 30.48 14.29 -8.37
CA ASP A 10 29.83 15.48 -7.83
C ASP A 10 29.46 15.24 -6.36
N THR A 11 30.22 15.86 -5.47
CA THR A 11 30.04 15.76 -4.02
C THR A 11 28.86 16.59 -3.51
N LEU A 12 28.44 17.64 -4.23
CA LEU A 12 27.30 18.48 -3.88
C LEU A 12 25.98 17.86 -4.37
N GLY A 13 25.99 17.27 -5.56
CA GLY A 13 24.87 16.55 -6.14
C GLY A 13 24.71 15.11 -5.64
N GLY A 14 25.68 14.58 -4.89
CA GLY A 14 25.68 13.20 -4.40
C GLY A 14 25.80 12.16 -5.52
N VAL A 15 26.43 12.53 -6.64
CA VAL A 15 26.57 11.66 -7.82
C VAL A 15 28.02 11.19 -7.95
N ALA A 16 28.25 9.89 -7.84
CA ALA A 16 29.57 9.30 -8.00
C ALA A 16 29.49 8.06 -8.89
N GLY A 17 30.20 8.06 -10.01
CA GLY A 17 30.16 6.94 -10.97
C GLY A 17 30.84 7.20 -12.30
N SER A 18 30.59 6.29 -13.22
CA SER A 18 31.02 6.37 -14.61
C SER A 18 29.89 6.05 -15.58
N LEU A 19 29.89 6.75 -16.70
CA LEU A 19 29.06 6.52 -17.87
C LEU A 19 30.00 6.27 -19.04
N THR A 20 29.95 5.07 -19.64
CA THR A 20 30.78 4.72 -20.79
C THR A 20 29.91 4.56 -22.02
N LEU A 21 30.07 5.46 -22.99
CA LEU A 21 29.41 5.39 -24.29
C LEU A 21 30.13 4.34 -25.15
N THR A 22 29.48 3.19 -25.32
CA THR A 22 30.04 2.04 -26.05
C THR A 22 29.68 2.05 -27.53
N LYS A 23 28.56 2.68 -27.89
CA LYS A 23 28.13 2.84 -29.28
C LYS A 23 27.41 4.17 -29.47
N LEU A 24 27.78 4.89 -30.53
CA LEU A 24 27.04 6.02 -31.05
C LEU A 24 27.08 5.97 -32.58
N THR A 25 25.92 5.79 -33.19
CA THR A 25 25.77 5.83 -34.66
C THR A 25 24.72 6.87 -34.98
N ALA A 26 25.08 7.85 -35.83
CA ALA A 26 24.14 8.82 -36.36
C ALA A 26 24.15 8.71 -37.89
N GLY A 27 22.97 8.66 -38.51
CA GLY A 27 22.84 8.76 -39.96
C GLY A 27 23.17 10.16 -40.49
N ARG A 28 22.88 10.41 -41.77
CA ARG A 28 23.03 11.76 -42.36
C ARG A 28 22.01 12.71 -41.73
N ILE A 29 22.48 13.68 -40.96
CA ILE A 29 21.67 14.76 -40.39
C ILE A 29 21.55 15.89 -41.42
N ALA A 30 20.34 16.15 -41.92
CA ALA A 30 20.05 17.23 -42.85
C ALA A 30 18.64 17.82 -42.60
N PRO A 31 18.40 19.11 -42.88
CA PRO A 31 17.06 19.69 -42.81
C PRO A 31 16.05 18.87 -43.61
N GLY A 32 14.89 18.59 -43.02
CA GLY A 32 13.81 17.85 -43.67
C GLY A 32 14.00 16.32 -43.73
N VAL A 33 15.19 15.79 -43.43
CA VAL A 33 15.49 14.34 -43.47
C VAL A 33 15.33 13.71 -42.09
N GLU A 34 14.64 12.56 -42.01
CA GLU A 34 14.63 11.73 -40.80
C GLU A 34 15.92 10.91 -40.70
N THR A 35 16.59 11.05 -39.57
CA THR A 35 17.90 10.45 -39.31
C THR A 35 17.83 9.56 -38.07
N PRO A 36 18.14 8.26 -38.18
CA PRO A 36 18.27 7.41 -37.01
C PRO A 36 19.53 7.77 -36.22
N VAL A 37 19.36 7.86 -34.90
CA VAL A 37 20.42 8.02 -33.92
C VAL A 37 20.32 6.85 -32.96
N GLU A 38 21.36 6.01 -32.95
CA GLU A 38 21.49 4.89 -32.02
C GLU A 38 22.57 5.21 -30.99
N LEU A 39 22.26 4.98 -29.72
CA LEU A 39 23.19 5.15 -28.61
C LEU A 39 23.15 3.93 -27.68
N GLN A 40 24.32 3.51 -27.21
CA GLN A 40 24.47 2.52 -26.15
C GLN A 40 25.48 3.04 -25.12
N ALA A 41 25.10 2.97 -23.84
CA ALA A 41 25.93 3.42 -22.75
C ALA A 41 25.86 2.45 -21.56
N GLN A 42 27.01 2.21 -20.93
CA GLN A 42 27.12 1.48 -19.68
C GLN A 42 27.12 2.47 -18.51
N LEU A 43 26.28 2.22 -17.51
CA LEU A 43 26.19 2.97 -16.28
C LEU A 43 26.82 2.16 -15.14
N ASP A 44 27.69 2.79 -14.37
CA ASP A 44 28.22 2.25 -13.11
C ASP A 44 28.37 3.39 -12.10
N PHE A 45 27.28 3.67 -11.38
CA PHE A 45 27.19 4.68 -10.34
C PHE A 45 27.10 4.03 -8.97
N ALA A 46 27.94 4.48 -8.05
CA ALA A 46 27.90 4.09 -6.65
C ALA A 46 26.83 4.89 -5.88
N GLN A 47 26.59 6.16 -6.27
CA GLN A 47 25.59 7.04 -5.68
C GLN A 47 24.94 7.90 -6.77
N PRO A 48 23.61 7.89 -6.94
CA PRO A 48 22.73 6.80 -6.51
C PRO A 48 23.23 5.46 -7.07
N ALA A 49 23.05 4.36 -6.33
CA ALA A 49 23.50 3.05 -6.78
C ALA A 49 22.73 2.64 -8.03
N VAL A 50 23.37 2.74 -9.20
CA VAL A 50 22.79 2.44 -10.52
C VAL A 50 23.85 1.74 -11.37
N GLN A 51 23.59 0.50 -11.77
CA GLN A 51 24.47 -0.27 -12.64
C GLN A 51 23.67 -0.90 -13.75
N GLY A 52 24.06 -0.72 -15.01
CA GLY A 52 23.30 -1.31 -16.11
C GLY A 52 23.68 -0.79 -17.48
N GLU A 53 22.91 -1.20 -18.47
CA GLU A 53 23.05 -0.78 -19.85
C GLU A 53 21.84 0.06 -20.26
N LEU A 54 22.12 1.19 -20.90
CA LEU A 54 21.14 2.06 -21.54
C LEU A 54 21.27 1.96 -23.04
N ARG A 55 20.16 1.73 -23.73
CA ARG A 55 20.08 1.71 -25.19
C ARG A 55 19.04 2.71 -25.64
N ASP A 56 19.38 3.55 -26.59
CA ASP A 56 18.47 4.49 -27.24
C ASP A 56 18.47 4.26 -28.74
N ASN A 57 17.29 4.34 -29.33
CA ASN A 57 17.12 4.41 -30.78
C ASN A 57 16.05 5.46 -31.07
N THR A 58 16.47 6.57 -31.68
CA THR A 58 15.64 7.75 -31.88
C THR A 58 15.73 8.23 -33.31
N LEU A 59 14.58 8.44 -33.95
CA LEU A 59 14.50 9.16 -35.22
C LEU A 59 14.49 10.66 -34.96
N VAL A 60 15.44 11.39 -35.55
CA VAL A 60 15.58 12.83 -35.40
C VAL A 60 15.35 13.49 -36.76
N ARG A 61 14.54 14.56 -36.79
CA ARG A 61 14.37 15.39 -37.98
C ARG A 61 14.62 16.85 -37.64
N LEU A 62 15.44 17.51 -38.45
CA LEU A 62 15.65 18.95 -38.37
C LEU A 62 14.56 19.67 -39.16
N ALA A 63 14.00 20.73 -38.57
CA ALA A 63 13.03 21.60 -39.22
C ALA A 63 13.63 22.28 -40.45
N GLU A 64 12.86 22.37 -41.53
CA GLU A 64 13.22 23.19 -42.68
C GLU A 64 13.02 24.68 -42.36
N PRO A 65 13.95 25.56 -42.79
CA PRO A 65 13.76 26.99 -42.62
C PRO A 65 12.53 27.45 -43.42
N ALA A 66 11.63 28.19 -42.78
CA ALA A 66 10.36 28.64 -43.37
C ALA A 66 10.53 29.58 -44.58
N THR A 67 11.73 30.11 -44.81
CA THR A 67 12.04 31.00 -45.95
C THR A 67 13.51 30.83 -46.34
N ALA A 68 13.79 30.82 -47.65
CA ALA A 68 15.16 30.79 -48.16
C ALA A 68 15.92 32.05 -47.67
N GLY A 69 16.96 31.86 -46.86
CA GLY A 69 17.78 32.94 -46.30
C GLY A 69 17.42 33.39 -44.87
N ALA A 70 16.39 32.83 -44.23
CA ALA A 70 16.15 33.03 -42.80
C ALA A 70 17.20 32.29 -41.96
N PRO A 71 17.62 32.83 -40.79
CA PRO A 71 18.49 32.08 -39.89
C PRO A 71 17.84 30.76 -39.52
N ALA A 72 18.58 29.66 -39.67
CA ALA A 72 18.09 28.33 -39.32
C ALA A 72 17.79 28.29 -37.82
N THR A 73 16.53 28.47 -37.44
CA THR A 73 16.07 28.07 -36.11
C THR A 73 16.21 26.56 -36.03
N LEU A 74 17.10 26.07 -35.16
CA LEU A 74 17.22 24.64 -34.85
C LEU A 74 15.90 24.15 -34.22
N GLY A 75 14.92 23.83 -35.05
CA GLY A 75 13.79 23.01 -34.66
C GLY A 75 14.21 21.55 -34.77
N VAL A 76 14.23 20.83 -33.66
CA VAL A 76 14.45 19.39 -33.65
C VAL A 76 13.12 18.73 -33.32
N THR A 77 12.61 17.92 -34.24
CA THR A 77 11.45 17.06 -33.97
C THR A 77 11.92 15.63 -33.73
N LEU A 78 11.45 15.03 -32.64
CA LEU A 78 11.68 13.63 -32.30
C LEU A 78 10.61 12.78 -32.98
N GLY A 79 11.00 11.86 -33.85
CA GLY A 79 10.11 10.86 -34.45
C GLY A 79 9.81 9.74 -33.46
N GLU A 80 9.85 8.50 -33.95
CA GLU A 80 9.81 7.33 -33.06
C GLU A 80 11.09 7.26 -32.22
N SER A 81 10.94 7.15 -30.91
CA SER A 81 12.06 7.05 -29.96
C SER A 81 11.83 5.87 -29.04
N LYS A 82 12.86 5.05 -28.82
CA LYS A 82 12.83 3.95 -27.86
C LYS A 82 14.06 4.00 -26.97
N LEU A 83 13.85 4.27 -25.69
CA LEU A 83 14.85 4.19 -24.64
C LEU A 83 14.63 2.91 -23.83
N ALA A 84 15.68 2.15 -23.59
CA ALA A 84 15.65 0.91 -22.84
C ALA A 84 16.78 0.87 -21.81
N PHE A 85 16.46 0.46 -20.59
CA PHE A 85 17.42 0.23 -19.52
C PHE A 85 17.27 -1.19 -18.96
N VAL A 86 18.40 -1.84 -18.70
CA VAL A 86 18.49 -3.13 -17.99
C VAL A 86 19.62 -3.04 -16.99
N GLY A 87 19.34 -3.37 -15.73
CA GLY A 87 20.34 -3.18 -14.69
C GLY A 87 19.77 -3.26 -13.28
N THR A 88 20.42 -2.57 -12.35
CA THR A 88 20.00 -2.42 -10.96
C THR A 88 20.01 -0.95 -10.61
N ALA A 89 19.00 -0.49 -9.88
CA ALA A 89 18.95 0.86 -9.33
C ALA A 89 18.33 0.81 -7.93
N GLY A 90 19.01 1.36 -6.92
CA GLY A 90 18.53 1.39 -5.54
C GLY A 90 18.21 0.00 -4.97
N GLY A 91 19.02 -1.01 -5.32
CA GLY A 91 18.80 -2.41 -4.90
C GLY A 91 17.71 -3.17 -5.66
N THR A 92 16.92 -2.48 -6.50
CA THR A 92 15.91 -3.10 -7.36
C THR A 92 16.53 -3.53 -8.69
N ARG A 93 16.27 -4.76 -9.13
CA ARG A 93 16.69 -5.25 -10.45
C ARG A 93 15.65 -4.88 -11.50
N PHE A 94 16.10 -4.35 -12.63
CA PHE A 94 15.32 -4.02 -13.81
C PHE A 94 15.70 -4.99 -14.93
N GLY A 95 14.85 -5.99 -15.18
CA GLY A 95 15.01 -6.91 -16.32
C GLY A 95 14.62 -6.27 -17.64
N ARG A 96 13.76 -5.25 -17.58
CA ARG A 96 13.34 -4.40 -18.69
C ARG A 96 12.86 -3.06 -18.11
N ALA A 97 13.29 -1.94 -18.65
CA ALA A 97 12.66 -0.64 -18.42
C ALA A 97 12.70 0.12 -19.74
N GLU A 98 11.60 0.09 -20.49
CA GLU A 98 11.49 0.66 -21.82
C GLU A 98 10.49 1.81 -21.84
N ILE A 99 10.87 2.88 -22.53
CA ILE A 99 10.03 4.01 -22.88
C ILE A 99 10.04 4.10 -24.40
N ALA A 100 8.89 3.91 -25.03
CA ALA A 100 8.71 4.14 -26.45
C ALA A 100 7.76 5.32 -26.66
N LEU A 101 8.16 6.24 -27.53
CA LEU A 101 7.49 7.49 -27.83
C LEU A 101 7.25 7.55 -29.33
N ALA A 102 6.04 7.92 -29.73
CA ALA A 102 5.72 8.25 -31.12
C ALA A 102 4.65 9.34 -31.18
N GLY A 103 4.53 9.97 -32.36
CA GLY A 103 3.58 11.08 -32.56
C GLY A 103 3.89 12.26 -31.64
N THR A 104 5.17 12.65 -31.57
CA THR A 104 5.56 13.82 -30.79
C THR A 104 5.19 15.10 -31.54
N ALA A 105 4.61 16.06 -30.82
CA ALA A 105 4.34 17.39 -31.34
C ALA A 105 4.92 18.42 -30.38
N TYR A 106 5.79 19.30 -30.89
CA TYR A 106 6.36 20.39 -30.12
C TYR A 106 5.84 21.73 -30.64
N THR A 107 5.26 22.53 -29.74
CA THR A 107 4.82 23.89 -30.05
C THR A 107 5.79 24.88 -29.40
N ALA A 108 6.56 25.59 -30.23
CA ALA A 108 7.61 26.50 -29.77
C ALA A 108 7.06 27.68 -28.92
N GLU A 109 5.91 28.24 -29.30
CA GLU A 109 5.29 29.39 -28.61
C GLU A 109 4.91 29.06 -27.17
N SER A 110 4.32 27.88 -26.94
CA SER A 110 3.89 27.42 -25.61
C SER A 110 4.93 26.54 -24.92
N ARG A 111 6.06 26.25 -25.59
CA ARG A 111 7.08 25.27 -25.18
C ARG A 111 6.46 23.94 -24.74
N LYS A 112 5.38 23.55 -25.39
CA LYS A 112 4.60 22.36 -25.07
C LYS A 112 5.06 21.19 -25.93
N LEU A 113 5.40 20.08 -25.29
CA LEU A 113 5.65 18.79 -25.90
C LEU A 113 4.43 17.91 -25.64
N GLU A 114 3.86 17.34 -26.69
CA GLU A 114 2.78 16.35 -26.60
C GLU A 114 3.27 15.01 -27.14
N LEU A 115 2.91 13.95 -26.44
CA LEU A 115 3.23 12.56 -26.74
C LEU A 115 1.90 11.84 -26.94
N GLN A 116 1.51 11.61 -28.20
CA GLN A 116 0.23 10.96 -28.52
C GLN A 116 0.29 9.43 -28.34
N LYS A 117 1.49 8.85 -28.42
CA LYS A 117 1.72 7.42 -28.23
C LYS A 117 2.92 7.23 -27.32
N LEU A 118 2.66 7.22 -26.02
CA LEU A 118 3.63 6.81 -25.00
C LEU A 118 3.36 5.35 -24.66
N LYS A 119 4.41 4.52 -24.70
CA LYS A 119 4.40 3.16 -24.16
C LYS A 119 5.52 3.01 -23.13
N LEU A 120 5.19 2.43 -22.00
CA LEU A 120 6.09 2.11 -20.90
C LEU A 120 6.02 0.62 -20.66
N ALA A 121 7.17 -0.05 -20.59
CA ALA A 121 7.24 -1.45 -20.20
C ALA A 121 8.32 -1.63 -19.15
N LEU A 122 7.95 -2.17 -18.00
CA LEU A 122 8.80 -2.28 -16.83
C LEU A 122 8.72 -3.70 -16.27
N ASP A 123 9.84 -4.41 -16.24
CA ASP A 123 10.01 -5.68 -15.54
C ASP A 123 11.01 -5.45 -14.39
N VAL A 124 10.52 -5.50 -13.16
CA VAL A 124 11.28 -5.19 -11.94
C VAL A 124 11.26 -6.34 -10.96
N THR A 125 12.31 -6.45 -10.16
CA THR A 125 12.40 -7.35 -9.02
C THR A 125 13.01 -6.57 -7.86
N PRO A 126 12.16 -5.98 -7.01
CA PRO A 126 12.60 -5.33 -5.77
C PRO A 126 13.22 -6.35 -4.81
N PRO A 127 14.02 -5.92 -3.81
CA PRO A 127 14.68 -6.82 -2.87
C PRO A 127 13.68 -7.59 -2.00
N ASP A 128 12.62 -6.91 -1.53
CA ASP A 128 11.67 -7.46 -0.54
C ASP A 128 10.34 -7.91 -1.16
N LEU A 129 10.24 -7.93 -2.49
CA LEU A 129 9.00 -8.22 -3.21
C LEU A 129 9.25 -9.13 -4.42
N ALA A 130 8.22 -9.87 -4.79
CA ALA A 130 8.23 -10.67 -5.99
C ALA A 130 8.52 -9.85 -7.26
N ALA A 131 8.99 -10.54 -8.31
CA ALA A 131 9.13 -9.96 -9.63
C ALA A 131 7.78 -9.47 -10.18
N GLN A 132 7.80 -8.32 -10.85
CA GLN A 132 6.62 -7.63 -11.33
C GLN A 132 6.85 -7.11 -12.74
N SER A 133 5.80 -7.15 -13.56
CA SER A 133 5.77 -6.54 -14.89
C SER A 133 4.65 -5.49 -14.95
N LEU A 134 4.93 -4.34 -15.54
CA LEU A 134 3.98 -3.27 -15.76
C LEU A 134 4.11 -2.80 -17.20
N THR A 135 3.02 -2.83 -17.94
CA THR A 135 2.92 -2.20 -19.25
C THR A 135 1.89 -1.10 -19.19
N LEU A 136 2.24 0.12 -19.59
CA LEU A 136 1.33 1.26 -19.70
C LEU A 136 1.43 1.85 -21.09
N GLU A 137 0.30 2.28 -21.64
CA GLU A 137 0.23 2.97 -22.92
C GLU A 137 -0.76 4.14 -22.80
N GLY A 138 -0.52 5.22 -23.53
CA GLY A 138 -1.44 6.35 -23.57
C GLY A 138 -0.77 7.63 -24.03
N THR A 139 -1.16 8.74 -23.40
CA THR A 139 -0.70 10.08 -23.77
C THR A 139 -0.01 10.77 -22.60
N ALA A 140 0.92 11.66 -22.94
CA ALA A 140 1.53 12.56 -21.97
C ALA A 140 1.79 13.91 -22.63
N SER A 141 1.81 14.97 -21.83
CA SER A 141 2.23 16.28 -22.29
C SER A 141 3.06 16.96 -21.22
N ALA A 142 4.02 17.76 -21.69
CA ALA A 142 4.92 18.51 -20.86
C ALA A 142 4.98 19.95 -21.34
N SER A 143 4.94 20.88 -20.40
CA SER A 143 5.14 22.32 -20.62
C SER A 143 5.95 22.86 -19.44
N PRO A 144 6.49 24.08 -19.51
CA PRO A 144 7.28 24.65 -18.41
C PRO A 144 6.54 24.73 -17.06
N LYS A 145 5.20 24.76 -17.08
CA LYS A 145 4.38 24.87 -15.87
C LYS A 145 3.65 23.59 -15.49
N LEU A 146 3.42 22.69 -16.44
CA LEU A 146 2.48 21.60 -16.26
C LEU A 146 2.95 20.34 -17.00
N LEU A 147 2.95 19.22 -16.29
CA LEU A 147 2.92 17.88 -16.87
C LEU A 147 1.50 17.34 -16.78
N ALA A 148 1.06 16.61 -17.79
CA ALA A 148 -0.19 15.86 -17.75
C ALA A 148 0.01 14.49 -18.38
N TRP A 149 -0.71 13.50 -17.89
CA TRP A 149 -0.67 12.14 -18.43
C TRP A 149 -2.05 11.49 -18.37
N ASP A 150 -2.24 10.54 -19.26
CA ASP A 150 -3.37 9.62 -19.24
C ASP A 150 -2.87 8.28 -19.80
N LEU A 151 -2.73 7.30 -18.92
CA LEU A 151 -2.08 6.03 -19.18
C LEU A 151 -2.96 4.89 -18.70
N GLN A 152 -2.98 3.83 -19.47
CA GLN A 152 -3.68 2.61 -19.14
C GLN A 152 -2.85 1.40 -19.55
N GLY A 153 -3.05 0.28 -18.90
CA GLY A 153 -2.38 -0.94 -19.29
C GLY A 153 -2.61 -2.03 -18.28
N ARG A 154 -1.57 -2.79 -17.96
CA ARG A 154 -1.69 -4.01 -17.18
C ARG A 154 -0.49 -4.19 -16.27
N TRP A 155 -0.76 -4.52 -15.03
CA TRP A 155 0.25 -4.91 -14.05
C TRP A 155 0.11 -6.41 -13.79
N ARG A 156 1.25 -7.09 -13.67
CA ARG A 156 1.31 -8.51 -13.32
C ARG A 156 2.39 -8.74 -12.27
N ALA A 157 2.06 -9.47 -11.23
CA ALA A 157 2.94 -10.02 -10.22
C ALA A 157 2.27 -11.28 -9.63
N PRO A 158 2.96 -12.11 -8.82
CA PRO A 158 2.32 -13.23 -8.15
C PRO A 158 1.09 -12.79 -7.33
N GLY A 159 -0.06 -13.43 -7.55
CA GLY A 159 -1.35 -13.07 -6.93
C GLY A 159 -2.01 -11.79 -7.47
N ASN A 160 -1.39 -11.13 -8.45
CA ASN A 160 -1.75 -9.80 -8.92
C ASN A 160 -1.73 -9.77 -10.45
N ASP A 161 -2.89 -9.71 -11.10
CA ASP A 161 -2.95 -9.55 -12.54
C ASP A 161 -4.21 -8.78 -12.90
N GLY A 162 -4.04 -7.63 -13.54
CA GLY A 162 -5.18 -6.90 -14.04
C GLY A 162 -4.85 -5.54 -14.67
N PRO A 163 -5.84 -4.93 -15.34
CA PRO A 163 -5.80 -3.55 -15.75
C PRO A 163 -5.39 -2.60 -14.64
N VAL A 164 -4.60 -1.62 -15.05
CA VAL A 164 -4.23 -0.44 -14.28
C VAL A 164 -4.43 0.77 -15.16
N SER A 165 -4.92 1.86 -14.58
CA SER A 165 -4.95 3.16 -15.26
C SER A 165 -4.54 4.26 -14.30
N THR A 166 -3.92 5.28 -14.87
CA THR A 166 -3.56 6.50 -14.16
C THR A 166 -3.65 7.70 -15.08
N SER A 167 -4.31 8.75 -14.61
CA SER A 167 -4.33 10.03 -15.29
C SER A 167 -4.07 11.12 -14.28
N GLY A 168 -3.50 12.23 -14.73
CA GLY A 168 -3.21 13.30 -13.80
C GLY A 168 -2.52 14.48 -14.41
N ARG A 169 -2.27 15.44 -13.53
CA ARG A 169 -1.53 16.66 -13.80
C ARG A 169 -0.58 16.95 -12.66
N TYR A 170 0.58 17.47 -12.99
CA TYR A 170 1.57 17.93 -12.04
C TYR A 170 1.97 19.36 -12.39
N ALA A 171 1.72 20.28 -11.46
CA ALA A 171 2.07 21.69 -11.60
C ALA A 171 3.52 21.90 -11.10
N LEU A 172 4.42 22.26 -12.00
CA LEU A 172 5.87 22.33 -11.74
C LEU A 172 6.25 23.50 -10.84
N ASP A 173 5.46 24.57 -10.88
CA ASP A 173 5.66 25.80 -10.11
C ASP A 173 5.37 25.60 -8.62
N SER A 174 4.32 24.85 -8.30
CA SER A 174 3.85 24.60 -6.94
C SER A 174 4.26 23.23 -6.40
N GLY A 175 4.69 22.32 -7.29
CA GLY A 175 4.93 20.92 -6.98
C GLY A 175 3.66 20.15 -6.62
N THR A 176 2.50 20.60 -7.10
CA THR A 176 1.18 20.05 -6.75
C THR A 176 0.76 18.99 -7.76
N VAL A 177 0.32 17.81 -7.29
CA VAL A 177 -0.22 16.73 -8.12
C VAL A 177 -1.73 16.62 -8.00
N THR A 178 -2.42 16.45 -9.12
CA THR A 178 -3.82 16.01 -9.14
C THR A 178 -3.90 14.76 -10.00
N ALA A 179 -4.14 13.61 -9.39
CA ALA A 179 -4.11 12.33 -10.10
C ALA A 179 -5.31 11.45 -9.76
N LYS A 180 -5.63 10.57 -10.70
CA LYS A 180 -6.52 9.43 -10.54
C LYS A 180 -5.72 8.16 -10.79
N ALA A 181 -5.97 7.14 -10.00
CA ALA A 181 -5.38 5.82 -10.17
C ALA A 181 -6.46 4.75 -9.98
N GLN A 182 -6.45 3.74 -10.84
CA GLN A 182 -7.32 2.59 -10.73
C GLN A 182 -6.49 1.32 -10.87
N LEU A 183 -6.72 0.38 -9.95
CA LEU A 183 -6.09 -0.93 -9.96
C LEU A 183 -7.16 -2.00 -9.74
N GLN A 184 -7.10 -3.12 -10.47
CA GLN A 184 -8.10 -4.17 -10.30
C GLN A 184 -7.88 -4.98 -9.01
N SER A 185 -6.66 -5.43 -8.75
CA SER A 185 -6.33 -6.29 -7.62
C SER A 185 -4.96 -5.98 -7.05
N LEU A 186 -4.86 -6.08 -5.73
CA LEU A 186 -3.63 -5.97 -4.96
C LEU A 186 -3.62 -7.05 -3.87
N ASP A 187 -2.88 -8.12 -4.06
CA ASP A 187 -2.58 -9.13 -3.05
C ASP A 187 -1.17 -8.85 -2.49
N VAL A 188 -1.14 -8.20 -1.33
CA VAL A 188 0.10 -7.83 -0.63
C VAL A 188 0.80 -9.07 -0.07
N ASP A 189 0.03 -10.08 0.31
CA ASP A 189 0.58 -11.31 0.87
C ASP A 189 1.31 -12.13 -0.19
N ALA A 190 0.71 -12.24 -1.39
CA ALA A 190 1.35 -12.90 -2.53
C ALA A 190 2.61 -12.15 -3.01
N LEU A 191 2.59 -10.81 -3.02
CA LEU A 191 3.77 -10.00 -3.35
C LEU A 191 4.94 -10.24 -2.42
N ARG A 192 4.67 -10.30 -1.11
CA ARG A 192 5.69 -10.51 -0.07
C ARG A 192 6.15 -11.97 -0.02
N ALA A 193 5.25 -12.93 -0.18
CA ALA A 193 5.58 -14.35 -0.18
C ALA A 193 6.46 -14.75 -1.37
N GLY A 194 6.32 -14.07 -2.51
CA GLY A 194 7.16 -14.28 -3.69
C GLY A 194 8.49 -13.52 -3.68
N ALA A 195 8.84 -12.83 -2.59
CA ALA A 195 10.13 -12.15 -2.48
C ALA A 195 11.29 -13.14 -2.66
N PRO A 196 12.36 -12.78 -3.40
CA PRO A 196 13.54 -13.62 -3.52
C PRO A 196 14.06 -13.96 -2.14
N GLN A 197 14.00 -15.24 -1.74
CA GLN A 197 14.66 -15.67 -0.52
C GLN A 197 16.15 -15.44 -0.71
N ALA A 198 16.74 -14.57 0.13
CA ALA A 198 18.19 -14.52 0.27
C ALA A 198 18.64 -15.97 0.50
N PRO A 199 19.66 -16.48 -0.23
CA PRO A 199 20.12 -17.85 -0.04
C PRO A 199 20.41 -18.03 1.44
N ALA A 200 19.64 -18.91 2.09
CA ALA A 200 19.93 -19.34 3.45
C ALA A 200 21.37 -19.82 3.43
N ALA A 201 22.23 -19.20 4.26
CA ALA A 201 23.59 -19.67 4.44
C ALA A 201 23.50 -21.16 4.75
N THR A 202 23.92 -21.98 3.79
CA THR A 202 23.97 -23.42 3.90
C THR A 202 25.11 -23.76 4.85
N THR A 203 24.83 -23.67 6.15
CA THR A 203 25.66 -24.37 7.14
C THR A 203 25.48 -25.85 6.88
N SER A 204 26.52 -26.43 6.29
CA SER A 204 26.74 -27.85 6.07
C SER A 204 26.22 -28.69 7.25
N SER A 205 25.21 -29.51 6.98
CA SER A 205 24.76 -30.58 7.87
C SER A 205 25.67 -31.79 7.65
N ALA A 206 26.64 -31.96 8.55
CA ALA A 206 27.27 -33.25 8.79
C ALA A 206 26.53 -33.94 9.95
N SER A 207 26.08 -35.16 9.67
CA SER A 207 25.37 -36.07 10.56
C SER A 207 26.20 -36.49 11.78
N ALA A 208 25.60 -36.45 12.98
CA ALA A 208 25.84 -37.41 14.06
C ALA A 208 24.65 -37.43 15.04
N SER A 209 24.15 -38.62 15.32
CA SER A 209 22.98 -38.94 16.14
C SER A 209 23.34 -39.18 17.61
N ALA A 210 22.55 -38.67 18.57
CA ALA A 210 22.16 -39.31 19.87
C ALA A 210 21.33 -38.34 20.77
N PRO A 211 20.48 -38.82 21.70
CA PRO A 211 19.19 -38.21 22.04
C PRO A 211 19.08 -37.61 23.47
N ALA A 212 18.22 -36.60 23.69
CA ALA A 212 17.45 -36.39 24.94
C ALA A 212 16.49 -35.17 24.93
N ALA A 213 15.22 -35.45 25.26
CA ALA A 213 14.23 -34.72 26.06
C ALA A 213 13.73 -33.28 25.72
N PRO A 214 12.45 -32.97 26.03
CA PRO A 214 11.72 -31.84 25.46
C PRO A 214 11.82 -30.57 26.31
N ALA A 215 12.04 -29.42 25.69
CA ALA A 215 11.95 -28.12 26.35
C ALA A 215 11.01 -27.18 25.58
N GLY A 216 9.87 -26.91 26.23
CA GLY A 216 9.17 -25.63 26.29
C GLY A 216 9.11 -24.75 25.04
N LYS A 217 7.89 -24.69 24.46
CA LYS A 217 7.40 -23.48 23.77
C LYS A 217 7.53 -22.28 24.71
N THR A 218 8.38 -21.31 24.36
CA THR A 218 8.27 -19.95 24.90
C THR A 218 8.06 -18.99 23.75
N ALA A 219 6.85 -18.43 23.77
CA ALA A 219 6.31 -17.27 23.08
C ALA A 219 7.30 -16.39 22.29
N ALA A 220 7.11 -16.35 20.98
CA ALA A 220 7.44 -15.19 20.15
C ALA A 220 6.36 -14.12 20.35
N ALA A 221 6.52 -13.26 21.36
CA ALA A 221 5.66 -12.09 21.59
C ALA A 221 6.51 -10.95 22.16
N ALA A 222 7.35 -10.31 21.33
CA ALA A 222 8.04 -9.07 21.73
C ALA A 222 8.59 -8.21 20.57
N SER A 223 8.32 -8.52 19.30
CA SER A 223 8.96 -7.78 18.18
C SER A 223 8.08 -6.74 17.49
N GLY A 224 6.81 -6.60 17.90
CA GLY A 224 5.85 -5.71 17.23
C GLY A 224 5.80 -4.27 17.73
N ASP A 225 6.17 -4.01 18.99
CA ASP A 225 5.90 -2.72 19.64
C ASP A 225 6.98 -1.66 19.41
N ASN A 226 8.21 -2.06 19.05
CA ASN A 226 9.31 -1.15 18.72
C ASN A 226 9.48 -0.89 17.22
N THR A 227 8.59 -1.42 16.38
CA THR A 227 8.65 -1.17 14.93
C THR A 227 8.43 0.32 14.67
N PRO A 228 9.42 1.03 14.06
CA PRO A 228 9.28 2.43 13.71
C PRO A 228 8.15 2.61 12.68
N VAL A 229 7.38 3.68 12.83
CA VAL A 229 6.37 4.06 11.86
C VAL A 229 6.96 5.11 10.93
N ASP A 230 7.15 4.71 9.66
CA ASP A 230 7.62 5.62 8.63
C ASP A 230 6.46 6.44 8.06
N LEU A 231 6.51 7.76 8.25
CA LEU A 231 5.54 8.73 7.73
C LEU A 231 6.13 9.60 6.61
N SER A 232 7.33 9.27 6.12
CA SER A 232 8.04 10.05 5.09
C SER A 232 7.25 10.14 3.78
N ALA A 233 6.65 9.03 3.35
CA ALA A 233 5.78 8.98 2.17
C ALA A 233 4.55 9.90 2.30
N ALA A 234 4.01 10.05 3.52
CA ALA A 234 2.87 10.93 3.78
C ALA A 234 3.26 12.42 3.71
N ALA A 235 4.48 12.77 4.09
CA ALA A 235 4.99 14.15 4.02
C ALA A 235 5.32 14.60 2.59
N ALA A 236 5.56 13.65 1.67
CA ALA A 236 5.97 13.95 0.30
C ALA A 236 4.81 14.39 -0.61
N LEU A 237 3.56 14.09 -0.25
CA LEU A 237 2.41 14.41 -1.10
C LEU A 237 1.97 15.87 -0.95
N LYS A 238 1.98 16.59 -2.07
CA LYS A 238 1.32 17.90 -2.24
C LYS A 238 0.31 17.80 -3.36
N GLY A 239 -0.98 17.89 -3.04
CA GLY A 239 -2.09 17.82 -3.99
C GLY A 239 -3.10 16.74 -3.66
N THR A 240 -3.84 16.26 -4.66
CA THR A 240 -4.96 15.31 -4.51
C THR A 240 -4.75 14.06 -5.37
N VAL A 241 -4.96 12.88 -4.78
CA VAL A 241 -4.95 11.60 -5.49
C VAL A 241 -6.24 10.85 -5.18
N ASP A 242 -7.02 10.56 -6.21
CA ASP A 242 -8.21 9.72 -6.13
C ASP A 242 -7.84 8.31 -6.59
N ALA A 243 -7.89 7.34 -5.68
CA ALA A 243 -7.47 5.97 -5.92
C ALA A 243 -8.63 5.00 -5.74
N THR A 244 -8.80 4.11 -6.71
CA THR A 244 -9.76 3.01 -6.68
C THR A 244 -9.06 1.67 -6.81
N LEU A 245 -9.46 0.69 -6.01
CA LEU A 245 -8.90 -0.65 -6.02
C LEU A 245 -10.04 -1.68 -5.94
N GLY A 246 -10.12 -2.55 -6.94
CA GLY A 246 -11.20 -3.54 -7.04
C GLY A 246 -11.16 -4.58 -5.92
N THR A 247 -9.98 -5.14 -5.61
CA THR A 247 -9.79 -6.11 -4.53
C THR A 247 -8.43 -5.92 -3.87
N LEU A 248 -8.39 -5.88 -2.54
CA LEU A 248 -7.17 -5.91 -1.73
C LEU A 248 -7.16 -7.19 -0.90
N VAL A 249 -6.05 -7.90 -0.90
CA VAL A 249 -5.77 -8.97 0.07
C VAL A 249 -4.55 -8.58 0.88
N ALA A 250 -4.72 -8.49 2.20
CA ALA A 250 -3.64 -8.17 3.11
C ALA A 250 -3.84 -8.90 4.45
N ASN A 251 -2.79 -9.60 4.91
CA ASN A 251 -2.83 -10.47 6.09
C ASN A 251 -4.03 -11.44 6.08
N GLY A 252 -4.35 -12.02 4.92
CA GLY A 252 -5.47 -12.94 4.71
C GLY A 252 -6.85 -12.29 4.65
N ILE A 253 -6.96 -10.97 4.88
CA ILE A 253 -8.24 -10.25 4.84
C ILE A 253 -8.48 -9.74 3.42
N ARG A 254 -9.67 -10.02 2.89
CA ARG A 254 -10.10 -9.56 1.56
C ARG A 254 -11.03 -8.36 1.66
N PHE A 255 -10.59 -7.23 1.10
CA PHE A 255 -11.40 -6.05 0.87
C PHE A 255 -11.79 -5.98 -0.61
N SER A 256 -12.94 -5.42 -0.92
CA SER A 256 -13.39 -5.16 -2.28
C SER A 256 -13.99 -3.76 -2.43
N ASP A 257 -14.05 -3.25 -3.65
CA ASP A 257 -14.61 -1.92 -3.97
C ASP A 257 -13.99 -0.81 -3.11
N MET A 258 -12.65 -0.80 -3.03
CA MET A 258 -11.93 0.19 -2.28
C MET A 258 -11.85 1.51 -3.05
N HIS A 259 -12.13 2.60 -2.35
CA HIS A 259 -11.96 3.95 -2.87
C HIS A 259 -11.38 4.82 -1.76
N VAL A 260 -10.39 5.65 -2.11
CA VAL A 260 -9.78 6.61 -1.19
C VAL A 260 -9.36 7.87 -1.94
N VAL A 261 -9.71 9.02 -1.38
CA VAL A 261 -9.18 10.31 -1.82
C VAL A 261 -8.14 10.79 -0.84
N LEU A 262 -6.90 10.88 -1.30
CA LEU A 262 -5.76 11.41 -0.56
C LEU A 262 -5.58 12.89 -0.91
N LYS A 263 -5.45 13.75 0.10
CA LYS A 263 -5.12 15.17 -0.06
C LYS A 263 -3.96 15.50 0.85
N GLY A 264 -2.89 16.05 0.29
CA GLY A 264 -1.72 16.47 1.04
C GLY A 264 -1.36 17.92 0.74
N ASP A 265 -0.86 18.64 1.73
CA ASP A 265 -0.28 19.98 1.56
C ASP A 265 1.22 20.03 1.94
N GLY A 266 1.81 18.86 2.17
CA GLY A 266 3.19 18.68 2.66
C GLY A 266 3.32 18.80 4.20
N ARG A 267 2.25 19.08 4.93
CA ARG A 267 2.20 19.13 6.41
C ARG A 267 1.17 18.17 6.98
N THR A 268 0.03 18.05 6.34
CA THR A 268 -1.02 17.07 6.65
C THR A 268 -1.28 16.19 5.43
N LEU A 269 -1.62 14.93 5.69
CA LEU A 269 -2.18 14.01 4.71
C LEU A 269 -3.57 13.58 5.18
N ASP A 270 -4.58 13.97 4.45
CA ASP A 270 -5.98 13.59 4.65
C ASP A 270 -6.36 12.47 3.69
N ALA A 271 -6.87 11.37 4.22
CA ALA A 271 -7.49 10.29 3.46
C ALA A 271 -9.00 10.35 3.70
N ALA A 272 -9.74 11.07 2.86
CA ALA A 272 -11.16 11.32 3.05
C ALA A 272 -11.90 11.64 1.72
N PRO A 273 -13.01 10.95 1.42
CA PRO A 273 -13.49 9.73 2.09
C PRO A 273 -12.61 8.52 1.74
N PHE A 274 -12.57 7.53 2.63
CA PHE A 274 -12.21 6.16 2.27
C PHE A 274 -13.40 5.24 2.48
N SER A 275 -13.52 4.21 1.64
CA SER A 275 -14.54 3.17 1.75
C SER A 275 -14.04 1.84 1.21
N ALA A 276 -14.55 0.74 1.76
CA ALA A 276 -14.28 -0.62 1.31
C ALA A 276 -15.39 -1.56 1.76
N LYS A 277 -15.63 -2.65 1.02
CA LYS A 277 -16.44 -3.78 1.48
C LYS A 277 -15.53 -4.86 2.05
N VAL A 278 -15.95 -5.45 3.17
CA VAL A 278 -15.21 -6.52 3.87
C VAL A 278 -16.18 -7.32 4.74
N TRP A 279 -15.96 -8.63 4.87
CA TRP A 279 -16.80 -9.54 5.69
C TRP A 279 -18.32 -9.37 5.47
N ASN A 280 -18.72 -9.25 4.20
CA ASN A 280 -20.11 -9.02 3.76
C ASN A 280 -20.75 -7.71 4.27
N GLY A 281 -19.97 -6.80 4.84
CA GLY A 281 -20.38 -5.45 5.21
C GLY A 281 -19.56 -4.39 4.49
N GLN A 282 -19.64 -3.17 4.99
CA GLN A 282 -18.95 -1.99 4.46
C GLN A 282 -18.27 -1.23 5.58
N ILE A 283 -17.07 -0.71 5.28
CA ILE A 283 -16.32 0.23 6.11
C ILE A 283 -16.19 1.53 5.35
N GLN A 284 -16.34 2.64 6.04
CA GLN A 284 -16.13 3.98 5.50
C GLN A 284 -15.58 4.92 6.56
N GLY A 285 -14.89 5.98 6.15
CA GLY A 285 -14.35 6.92 7.10
C GLY A 285 -13.44 7.98 6.51
N ARG A 286 -12.67 8.59 7.41
CA ARG A 286 -11.61 9.54 7.14
C ARG A 286 -10.45 9.32 8.10
N ALA A 287 -9.24 9.43 7.58
CA ALA A 287 -8.03 9.42 8.37
C ALA A 287 -7.23 10.69 8.07
N GLN A 288 -6.49 11.18 9.06
CA GLN A 288 -5.54 12.27 8.87
C GLN A 288 -4.24 11.90 9.57
N VAL A 289 -3.13 12.21 8.90
CA VAL A 289 -1.78 12.07 9.43
C VAL A 289 -1.10 13.44 9.41
N GLN A 290 -0.46 13.81 10.51
CA GLN A 290 0.36 15.00 10.64
C GLN A 290 1.79 14.56 10.95
N PRO A 291 2.66 14.33 9.93
CA PRO A 291 3.97 13.73 10.12
C PRO A 291 4.86 14.51 11.11
N ALA A 292 4.86 15.84 11.03
CA ALA A 292 5.67 16.70 11.91
C ALA A 292 5.23 16.62 13.38
N ALA A 293 3.91 16.55 13.63
CA ALA A 293 3.34 16.39 14.97
C ALA A 293 3.30 14.91 15.43
N ARG A 294 3.65 13.97 14.52
CA ARG A 294 3.51 12.51 14.70
C ARG A 294 2.12 12.12 15.22
N ARG A 295 1.09 12.80 14.74
CA ARG A 295 -0.29 12.62 15.18
C ARG A 295 -1.12 11.99 14.07
N LEU A 296 -1.97 11.05 14.46
CA LEU A 296 -2.92 10.38 13.60
C LEU A 296 -4.32 10.54 14.18
N SER A 297 -5.30 10.74 13.32
CA SER A 297 -6.71 10.69 13.69
C SER A 297 -7.48 9.83 12.70
N LEU A 298 -8.43 9.05 13.20
CA LEU A 298 -9.27 8.13 12.44
C LEU A 298 -10.70 8.29 12.90
N VAL A 299 -11.59 8.62 11.97
CA VAL A 299 -13.04 8.49 12.17
C VAL A 299 -13.52 7.46 11.17
N ALA A 300 -14.02 6.34 11.65
CA ALA A 300 -14.44 5.22 10.81
C ALA A 300 -15.72 4.60 11.32
N GLU A 301 -16.51 4.08 10.40
CA GLU A 301 -17.72 3.35 10.64
C GLU A 301 -17.68 2.06 9.83
N ALA A 302 -18.02 0.95 10.48
CA ALA A 302 -18.21 -0.34 9.85
C ALA A 302 -19.65 -0.78 10.09
N THR A 303 -20.36 -1.18 9.04
CA THR A 303 -21.77 -1.59 9.10
C THR A 303 -21.97 -2.93 8.42
N GLY A 304 -22.81 -3.78 8.99
CA GLY A 304 -23.16 -5.06 8.37
C GLY A 304 -22.04 -6.12 8.43
N ILE A 305 -21.07 -5.95 9.33
CA ILE A 305 -19.89 -6.82 9.40
C ILE A 305 -20.27 -8.18 9.98
N ARG A 306 -19.95 -9.28 9.30
CA ARG A 306 -20.08 -10.61 9.89
C ARG A 306 -18.96 -10.87 10.88
N ILE A 307 -19.27 -10.75 12.17
CA ILE A 307 -18.28 -10.85 13.25
C ILE A 307 -17.61 -12.22 13.31
N GLU A 308 -18.34 -13.29 12.97
CA GLU A 308 -17.77 -14.64 12.88
C GLU A 308 -16.59 -14.70 11.92
N GLN A 309 -16.75 -14.17 10.69
CA GLN A 309 -15.71 -14.17 9.68
C GLN A 309 -14.55 -13.28 10.10
N ALA A 310 -14.85 -12.07 10.59
CA ALA A 310 -13.84 -11.13 11.07
C ALA A 310 -12.98 -11.72 12.19
N LEU A 311 -13.62 -12.37 13.18
CA LEU A 311 -12.92 -12.97 14.31
C LEU A 311 -12.07 -14.18 13.88
N LYS A 312 -12.56 -14.97 12.91
CA LYS A 312 -11.84 -16.11 12.35
C LYS A 312 -10.60 -15.66 11.58
N ASP A 313 -10.72 -14.63 10.76
CA ASP A 313 -9.60 -14.12 9.96
C ASP A 313 -8.53 -13.45 10.83
N VAL A 314 -8.94 -12.71 11.86
CA VAL A 314 -8.01 -11.93 12.71
C VAL A 314 -7.39 -12.75 13.84
N SER A 315 -8.17 -13.64 14.47
CA SER A 315 -7.75 -14.35 15.70
C SER A 315 -7.85 -15.88 15.61
N GLY A 316 -8.36 -16.42 14.51
CA GLY A 316 -8.63 -17.85 14.37
C GLY A 316 -9.78 -18.36 15.24
N ARG A 317 -10.55 -17.46 15.88
CA ARG A 317 -11.66 -17.82 16.78
C ARG A 317 -13.00 -17.61 16.11
N ASP A 318 -13.98 -18.44 16.45
CA ASP A 318 -15.35 -18.39 15.92
C ASP A 318 -16.40 -18.32 17.04
N THR A 319 -15.98 -17.80 18.20
CA THR A 319 -16.74 -17.79 19.47
C THR A 319 -17.95 -16.88 19.42
N VAL A 320 -17.97 -15.86 18.55
CA VAL A 320 -19.09 -14.90 18.44
C VAL A 320 -19.63 -14.91 17.02
N GLN A 321 -20.93 -15.08 16.89
CA GLN A 321 -21.69 -15.00 15.65
C GLN A 321 -22.66 -13.81 15.72
N GLY A 322 -22.90 -13.16 14.58
CA GLY A 322 -23.83 -12.02 14.48
C GLY A 322 -23.37 -10.98 13.46
N VAL A 323 -24.20 -9.95 13.30
CA VAL A 323 -23.93 -8.81 12.41
C VAL A 323 -23.58 -7.59 13.27
N GLY A 324 -22.40 -7.03 13.04
CA GLY A 324 -21.83 -5.94 13.79
C GLY A 324 -21.94 -4.58 13.08
N ARG A 325 -22.09 -3.54 13.89
CA ARG A 325 -21.78 -2.14 13.59
C ARG A 325 -20.70 -1.68 14.56
N LEU A 326 -19.69 -1.00 14.05
CA LEU A 326 -18.60 -0.43 14.82
C LEU A 326 -18.39 1.03 14.39
N GLU A 327 -18.36 1.93 15.34
CA GLU A 327 -18.02 3.33 15.14
C GLU A 327 -16.76 3.65 15.93
N LEU A 328 -15.82 4.35 15.30
CA LEU A 328 -14.53 4.71 15.85
C LEU A 328 -14.30 6.20 15.63
N ASP A 329 -13.90 6.90 16.68
CA ASP A 329 -13.33 8.25 16.63
C ASP A 329 -12.09 8.23 17.51
N LEU A 330 -10.93 8.05 16.88
CA LEU A 330 -9.67 7.75 17.54
C LEU A 330 -8.61 8.78 17.16
N THR A 331 -7.77 9.10 18.13
CA THR A 331 -6.56 9.89 17.95
C THR A 331 -5.40 9.20 18.64
N THR A 332 -4.21 9.31 18.07
CA THR A 332 -2.99 8.77 18.66
C THR A 332 -1.77 9.55 18.19
N GLY A 333 -0.62 9.34 18.82
CA GLY A 333 0.66 9.85 18.36
C GLY A 333 1.84 9.08 18.94
N GLY A 334 2.94 9.02 18.19
CA GLY A 334 4.12 8.25 18.56
C GLY A 334 5.05 7.95 17.40
N GLN A 335 6.25 7.49 17.72
CA GLN A 335 7.28 7.06 16.76
C GLN A 335 7.23 5.56 16.47
N THR A 336 6.67 4.77 17.40
CA THR A 336 6.60 3.31 17.32
C THR A 336 5.17 2.82 17.47
N VAL A 337 4.91 1.60 17.01
CA VAL A 337 3.61 0.93 17.17
C VAL A 337 3.17 0.87 18.63
N GLY A 338 4.08 0.60 19.56
CA GLY A 338 3.80 0.56 20.99
C GLY A 338 3.35 1.93 21.53
N GLN A 339 4.01 3.01 21.12
CA GLN A 339 3.61 4.37 21.50
C GLN A 339 2.21 4.69 20.97
N LEU A 340 1.92 4.34 19.72
CA LEU A 340 0.59 4.56 19.14
C LEU A 340 -0.51 3.81 19.89
N LYS A 341 -0.27 2.57 20.33
CA LYS A 341 -1.23 1.83 21.17
C LYS A 341 -1.42 2.49 22.54
N SER A 342 -0.31 2.88 23.18
CA SER A 342 -0.34 3.47 24.54
C SER A 342 -0.92 4.88 24.58
N HIS A 343 -0.85 5.63 23.49
CA HIS A 343 -1.39 7.00 23.40
C HIS A 343 -2.74 7.05 22.69
N LEU A 344 -3.36 5.89 22.42
CA LEU A 344 -4.68 5.84 21.81
C LEU A 344 -5.70 6.52 22.73
N ALA A 345 -6.46 7.45 22.19
CA ALA A 345 -7.51 8.18 22.89
C ALA A 345 -8.70 8.42 21.97
N GLY A 346 -9.91 8.42 22.52
CA GLY A 346 -11.12 8.67 21.74
C GLY A 346 -12.31 7.84 22.19
N ARG A 347 -13.18 7.50 21.24
CA ARG A 347 -14.40 6.73 21.48
C ARG A 347 -14.53 5.59 20.48
N ALA A 348 -15.10 4.48 20.95
CA ALA A 348 -15.56 3.40 20.11
C ALA A 348 -16.97 3.00 20.53
N ALA A 349 -17.86 2.72 19.59
CA ALA A 349 -19.18 2.17 19.87
C ALA A 349 -19.38 0.90 19.06
N LEU A 350 -19.79 -0.17 19.73
CA LEU A 350 -19.98 -1.49 19.14
C LEU A 350 -21.43 -1.91 19.35
N GLN A 351 -22.05 -2.41 18.30
CA GLN A 351 -23.37 -3.01 18.34
C GLN A 351 -23.35 -4.31 17.53
N LEU A 352 -23.79 -5.40 18.13
CA LEU A 352 -24.00 -6.69 17.47
C LEU A 352 -25.49 -7.00 17.53
N ARG A 353 -26.02 -7.55 16.45
CA ARG A 353 -27.41 -7.99 16.36
C ARG A 353 -27.48 -9.41 15.86
N ASP A 354 -28.57 -10.08 16.23
CA ASP A 354 -29.01 -11.37 15.69
C ASP A 354 -27.87 -12.39 15.71
N GLY A 355 -27.38 -12.70 16.91
CA GLY A 355 -26.14 -13.43 17.08
C GLY A 355 -26.15 -14.45 18.22
N ALA A 356 -25.03 -15.14 18.36
CA ALA A 356 -24.84 -16.14 19.41
C ALA A 356 -23.39 -16.16 19.89
N VAL A 357 -23.19 -16.36 21.19
CA VAL A 357 -21.88 -16.60 21.80
C VAL A 357 -21.73 -18.10 22.04
N LYS A 358 -20.74 -18.73 21.41
CA LYS A 358 -20.39 -20.14 21.62
C LYS A 358 -19.57 -20.30 22.90
N GLY A 359 -19.75 -21.41 23.61
CA GLY A 359 -19.03 -21.73 24.83
C GLY A 359 -19.51 -21.01 26.09
N PHE A 360 -20.63 -20.28 26.02
CA PHE A 360 -21.25 -19.63 27.17
C PHE A 360 -22.74 -19.96 27.15
N ASN A 361 -23.28 -20.59 28.21
CA ASN A 361 -24.71 -20.90 28.34
C ASN A 361 -25.34 -20.09 29.50
N LEU A 362 -25.81 -18.88 29.21
CA LEU A 362 -26.45 -18.02 30.21
C LEU A 362 -27.76 -18.64 30.75
N ALA A 363 -28.46 -19.45 29.95
CA ALA A 363 -29.68 -20.12 30.39
C ALA A 363 -29.38 -21.22 31.43
N GLU A 364 -28.28 -21.96 31.24
CA GLU A 364 -27.82 -22.96 32.19
C GLU A 364 -27.23 -22.32 33.44
N LEU A 365 -26.44 -21.24 33.33
CA LEU A 365 -25.96 -20.43 34.46
C LEU A 365 -27.13 -19.85 35.28
N GLY A 366 -28.19 -19.37 34.62
CA GLY A 366 -29.40 -18.88 35.30
C GLY A 366 -30.16 -20.00 36.02
N ARG A 367 -30.27 -21.19 35.41
CA ARG A 367 -30.82 -22.38 36.09
C ARG A 367 -29.95 -22.84 37.25
N LYS A 368 -28.62 -22.83 37.10
CA LYS A 368 -27.63 -23.17 38.15
C LYS A 368 -27.68 -22.17 39.31
N ALA A 369 -27.79 -20.87 39.03
CA ALA A 369 -27.97 -19.83 40.05
C ALA A 369 -29.31 -20.00 40.79
N LYS A 370 -30.40 -20.27 40.07
CA LYS A 370 -31.71 -20.52 40.67
C LYS A 370 -31.75 -21.83 41.48
N ALA A 371 -31.07 -22.88 41.02
CA ALA A 371 -30.95 -24.17 41.72
C ALA A 371 -30.07 -24.06 42.97
N ALA A 372 -28.96 -23.30 42.91
CA ALA A 372 -28.10 -22.99 44.04
C ALA A 372 -28.84 -22.16 45.11
N LEU A 373 -29.65 -21.19 44.69
CA LEU A 373 -30.55 -20.45 45.59
C LEU A 373 -31.70 -21.31 46.15
N ALA A 374 -32.05 -22.40 45.47
CA ALA A 374 -33.10 -23.35 45.89
C ALA A 374 -32.57 -24.55 46.71
N LEU A 375 -31.29 -24.53 47.16
CA LEU A 375 -30.62 -25.59 47.95
C LEU A 375 -30.69 -27.00 47.34
N LYS A 376 -30.94 -27.15 46.03
CA LYS A 376 -30.93 -28.47 45.37
C LYS A 376 -29.56 -28.75 44.78
N LYS A 377 -28.92 -29.80 45.31
CA LYS A 377 -27.47 -30.04 45.23
C LYS A 377 -27.06 -31.13 44.24
N ASP A 378 -27.91 -31.50 43.29
CA ASP A 378 -27.62 -32.58 42.35
C ASP A 378 -27.74 -32.13 40.90
N ASP A 379 -26.81 -32.64 40.09
CA ASP A 379 -26.52 -32.40 38.67
C ASP A 379 -25.75 -31.13 38.29
N PHE A 380 -24.45 -31.15 38.61
CA PHE A 380 -23.44 -30.35 37.90
C PHE A 380 -22.93 -31.10 36.66
N GLU A 381 -23.61 -30.92 35.53
CA GLU A 381 -23.04 -31.25 34.22
C GLU A 381 -22.06 -30.16 33.76
N LYS A 382 -20.95 -30.60 33.17
CA LYS A 382 -19.88 -29.74 32.65
C LYS A 382 -20.41 -29.00 31.43
N ALA A 383 -20.28 -27.67 31.45
CA ALA A 383 -20.54 -26.83 30.27
C ALA A 383 -19.76 -27.41 29.07
N SER A 384 -20.49 -27.94 28.10
CA SER A 384 -19.90 -28.55 26.92
C SER A 384 -19.51 -27.44 25.93
N ALA A 385 -18.41 -27.62 25.22
CA ALA A 385 -17.93 -26.72 24.16
C ALA A 385 -18.96 -26.50 23.02
N THR A 386 -20.06 -27.23 23.02
CA THR A 386 -21.16 -27.14 22.04
C THR A 386 -22.26 -26.15 22.43
N GLU A 387 -22.27 -25.62 23.65
CA GLU A 387 -23.35 -24.73 24.10
C GLU A 387 -23.23 -23.33 23.50
N LYS A 388 -24.37 -22.73 23.14
CA LYS A 388 -24.45 -21.37 22.60
C LYS A 388 -25.50 -20.57 23.36
N THR A 389 -25.23 -19.29 23.60
CA THR A 389 -26.25 -18.33 24.05
C THR A 389 -26.61 -17.39 22.92
N ASP A 390 -27.88 -17.42 22.52
CA ASP A 390 -28.42 -16.49 21.55
C ASP A 390 -28.70 -15.12 22.19
N PHE A 391 -28.44 -14.07 21.41
CA PHE A 391 -28.75 -12.70 21.75
C PHE A 391 -29.43 -12.01 20.56
N SER A 392 -30.41 -11.16 20.86
CA SER A 392 -30.98 -10.26 19.85
C SER A 392 -30.09 -9.04 19.64
N GLU A 393 -29.44 -8.56 20.70
CA GLU A 393 -28.58 -7.37 20.64
C GLU A 393 -27.51 -7.40 21.74
N ILE A 394 -26.29 -7.02 21.38
CA ILE A 394 -25.22 -6.64 22.33
C ILE A 394 -24.75 -5.24 21.93
N SER A 395 -24.67 -4.31 22.88
CA SER A 395 -24.15 -2.96 22.64
C SER A 395 -23.16 -2.57 23.73
N ALA A 396 -22.13 -1.83 23.36
CA ALA A 396 -21.18 -1.24 24.30
C ALA A 396 -20.54 0.02 23.70
N SER A 397 -20.40 1.08 24.51
CA SER A 397 -19.64 2.27 24.18
C SER A 397 -18.40 2.34 25.06
N PHE A 398 -17.25 2.62 24.44
CA PHE A 398 -15.96 2.68 25.10
C PHE A 398 -15.40 4.10 25.04
N ALA A 399 -15.07 4.65 26.20
CA ALA A 399 -14.19 5.81 26.33
C ALA A 399 -12.75 5.31 26.43
N ILE A 400 -11.91 5.73 25.48
CA ILE A 400 -10.52 5.29 25.38
C ILE A 400 -9.61 6.43 25.83
N ALA A 401 -8.75 6.16 26.81
CA ALA A 401 -7.73 7.09 27.28
C ALA A 401 -6.44 6.33 27.58
N ASN A 402 -5.34 6.77 26.97
CA ASN A 402 -4.01 6.18 27.13
C ASN A 402 -4.00 4.67 26.87
N GLY A 403 -4.66 4.25 25.79
CA GLY A 403 -4.76 2.83 25.40
C GLY A 403 -5.68 1.98 26.28
N VAL A 404 -6.35 2.55 27.29
CA VAL A 404 -7.33 1.82 28.12
C VAL A 404 -8.74 2.23 27.70
N ALA A 405 -9.50 1.27 27.19
CA ALA A 405 -10.90 1.42 26.82
C ALA A 405 -11.79 1.02 28.00
N ARG A 406 -12.65 1.92 28.48
CA ARG A 406 -13.62 1.64 29.55
C ARG A 406 -15.04 1.78 29.02
N SER A 407 -15.89 0.82 29.32
CA SER A 407 -17.33 0.87 29.05
C SER A 407 -18.11 0.72 30.36
N SER A 408 -19.14 1.54 30.53
CA SER A 408 -20.09 1.48 31.64
C SER A 408 -21.52 1.19 31.19
N ASP A 409 -21.71 0.91 29.89
CA ASP A 409 -23.01 0.80 29.24
C ASP A 409 -23.12 -0.50 28.42
N LEU A 410 -22.36 -1.53 28.81
CA LEU A 410 -22.46 -2.84 28.18
C LEU A 410 -23.84 -3.41 28.46
N ALA A 411 -24.58 -3.71 27.39
CA ALA A 411 -25.92 -4.26 27.48
C ALA A 411 -26.05 -5.43 26.50
N ALA A 412 -26.63 -6.52 26.99
CA ALA A 412 -26.96 -7.70 26.21
C ALA A 412 -28.44 -8.04 26.38
N LYS A 413 -29.13 -8.25 25.27
CA LYS A 413 -30.54 -8.65 25.22
C LYS A 413 -30.63 -10.03 24.57
N SER A 414 -31.35 -10.94 25.22
CA SER A 414 -31.74 -12.23 24.67
C SER A 414 -33.27 -12.38 24.78
N PRO A 415 -33.88 -13.38 24.12
CA PRO A 415 -35.33 -13.59 24.18
C PRO A 415 -35.89 -13.72 25.60
N TYR A 416 -35.06 -14.16 26.56
CA TYR A 416 -35.50 -14.45 27.93
C TYR A 416 -34.80 -13.61 29.00
N LEU A 417 -33.70 -12.91 28.67
CA LEU A 417 -32.87 -12.22 29.64
C LEU A 417 -32.37 -10.88 29.11
N ARG A 418 -32.16 -9.95 30.04
CA ARG A 418 -31.47 -8.68 29.79
C ARG A 418 -30.38 -8.55 30.83
N VAL A 419 -29.17 -8.26 30.38
CA VAL A 419 -27.99 -8.13 31.24
C VAL A 419 -27.34 -6.80 30.92
N THR A 420 -26.95 -6.07 31.96
CA THR A 420 -26.13 -4.87 31.87
C THR A 420 -24.85 -5.08 32.65
N GLY A 421 -23.76 -4.45 32.23
CA GLY A 421 -22.46 -4.56 32.90
C GLY A 421 -21.54 -3.40 32.55
N GLU A 422 -20.37 -3.44 33.17
CA GLU A 422 -19.25 -2.54 32.94
C GLU A 422 -18.01 -3.40 32.63
N GLY A 423 -17.02 -2.84 31.95
CA GLY A 423 -15.78 -3.57 31.64
C GLY A 423 -14.67 -2.67 31.14
N ALA A 424 -13.44 -3.15 31.26
CA ALA A 424 -12.25 -2.42 30.81
C ALA A 424 -11.34 -3.30 29.94
N ILE A 425 -10.74 -2.70 28.91
CA ILE A 425 -9.78 -3.36 28.01
C ILE A 425 -8.50 -2.52 27.98
N ASP A 426 -7.38 -3.12 28.40
CA ASP A 426 -6.04 -2.55 28.28
C ASP A 426 -5.44 -3.02 26.93
N ILE A 427 -5.43 -2.12 25.94
CA ILE A 427 -4.98 -2.41 24.58
C ILE A 427 -3.46 -2.69 24.52
N PRO A 428 -2.58 -1.88 25.16
CA PRO A 428 -1.16 -2.18 25.23
C PRO A 428 -0.84 -3.54 25.85
N ARG A 429 -1.54 -3.93 26.92
CA ARG A 429 -1.29 -5.20 27.63
C ARG A 429 -2.09 -6.38 27.08
N SER A 430 -2.98 -6.16 26.12
CA SER A 430 -3.94 -7.16 25.62
C SER A 430 -4.70 -7.86 26.76
N ALA A 431 -5.09 -7.09 27.79
CA ALA A 431 -5.78 -7.59 28.98
C ALA A 431 -7.22 -7.09 29.02
N ILE A 432 -8.13 -7.93 29.52
CA ILE A 432 -9.57 -7.64 29.65
C ILE A 432 -9.92 -7.88 31.13
N ASP A 433 -10.61 -6.92 31.75
CA ASP A 433 -11.08 -6.97 33.14
C ASP A 433 -12.60 -6.71 33.20
#